data_AF-A0A1S9MCX5-F1
#
_entry.id   AF-A0A1S9MCX5-F1
#
_cell.length_a   1.000
_cell.length_b   1.000
_cell.length_c   1.000
_cell.angle_alpha   90.00
_cell.angle_beta   90.00
_cell.angle_gamma   90.00
#
_symmetry.space_group_name_H-M   'P 1'
#
loop_
_entity.id
_entity.type
_entity.pdbx_description
1 polymer ?
#
loop_
_entity_poly.entity_id
_entity_poly.type
_entity_poly.pdbx_seq_one_letter_code
_entity_poly.pdbx_strand_id
1 'polypeptide(L)'
;MVLAGPPGAGKSTAQDALIAQTRTGPEHWLSINPDDFKDELLVKALADGSYDSYLVPDEVRQLEAAGEKFYPRELAALVHNESSILAKKAIRDALDRGDNIVIDGTLSGEKNARAQLDALQAAGYDVKVADVETTRAVSEARTLGRWKRGYLEAENGSATGRDAELGGRWVPQSFPASLFTTADAKESICAANAATVATDYGCVSEYLVYRVVDKDASPKLETTKGRTRPDGPLVDGETLAAVRVASTTHTPQHRGLPQAGKDFGR
;
A
#
# COMPACT_ATOMS: atom_id res chain seq x y z
N MET A 1 -0.34 -8.12 -2.79
CA MET A 1 -0.09 -7.50 -1.47
C MET A 1 -0.94 -6.26 -1.32
N VAL A 2 -1.53 -6.04 -0.15
CA VAL A 2 -2.31 -4.86 0.21
C VAL A 2 -1.61 -4.15 1.36
N LEU A 3 -1.28 -2.87 1.19
CA LEU A 3 -0.72 -2.05 2.26
C LEU A 3 -1.85 -1.30 2.98
N ALA A 4 -1.74 -1.17 4.28
CA ALA A 4 -2.61 -0.38 5.13
C ALA A 4 -1.77 0.52 6.04
N GLY A 5 -2.39 1.60 6.52
CA GLY A 5 -1.77 2.48 7.51
C GLY A 5 -1.83 3.96 7.15
N PRO A 6 -1.75 4.84 8.14
CA PRO A 6 -1.89 6.27 7.94
C PRO A 6 -0.77 6.85 7.05
N PRO A 7 -0.98 8.03 6.45
CA PRO A 7 0.08 8.76 5.76
C PRO A 7 1.32 8.95 6.64
N GLY A 8 2.51 8.87 6.05
CA GLY A 8 3.77 8.99 6.81
C GLY A 8 4.18 7.75 7.61
N ALA A 9 3.36 6.70 7.69
CA ALA A 9 3.73 5.47 8.40
C ALA A 9 4.91 4.70 7.77
N GLY A 10 5.33 5.03 6.54
CA GLY A 10 6.47 4.37 5.89
C GLY A 10 6.12 3.09 5.13
N LYS A 11 4.91 3.02 4.55
CA LYS A 11 4.42 1.87 3.77
C LYS A 11 5.40 1.40 2.69
N SER A 12 6.03 2.32 1.96
CA SER A 12 7.02 1.97 0.92
C SER A 12 8.21 1.20 1.48
N THR A 13 8.72 1.57 2.67
CA THR A 13 9.82 0.83 3.32
C THR A 13 9.39 -0.58 3.74
N ALA A 14 8.15 -0.76 4.20
CA ALA A 14 7.62 -2.08 4.52
C ALA A 14 7.40 -2.92 3.25
N GLN A 15 6.91 -2.31 2.18
CA GLN A 15 6.76 -2.94 0.86
C GLN A 15 8.11 -3.48 0.35
N ASP A 16 9.16 -2.67 0.38
CA ASP A 16 10.50 -3.08 -0.08
C ASP A 16 11.00 -4.29 0.73
N ALA A 17 10.84 -4.23 2.06
CA ALA A 17 11.20 -5.33 2.95
C ALA A 17 10.40 -6.61 2.67
N LEU A 18 9.12 -6.48 2.30
CA LEU A 18 8.25 -7.62 1.98
C LEU A 18 8.61 -8.24 0.63
N ILE A 19 8.81 -7.42 -0.40
CA ILE A 19 9.24 -7.88 -1.72
C ILE A 19 10.58 -8.60 -1.62
N ALA A 20 11.53 -8.07 -0.85
CA ALA A 20 12.83 -8.69 -0.63
C ALA A 20 12.76 -10.07 0.05
N GLN A 21 11.68 -10.38 0.77
CA GLN A 21 11.44 -11.70 1.37
C GLN A 21 10.74 -12.68 0.42
N THR A 22 10.24 -12.21 -0.72
CA THR A 22 9.64 -13.07 -1.74
C THR A 22 10.75 -13.74 -2.58
N ARG A 23 10.38 -14.76 -3.35
CA ARG A 23 11.29 -15.40 -4.33
C ARG A 23 11.40 -14.61 -5.65
N THR A 24 10.79 -13.43 -5.72
CA THR A 24 10.68 -12.59 -6.91
C THR A 24 11.31 -11.22 -6.64
N GLY A 25 11.92 -10.60 -7.63
CA GLY A 25 12.39 -9.22 -7.54
C GLY A 25 11.27 -8.18 -7.73
N PRO A 26 11.53 -6.89 -7.41
CA PRO A 26 10.58 -5.80 -7.57
C PRO A 26 10.00 -5.65 -8.98
N GLU A 27 10.76 -6.03 -10.01
CA GLU A 27 10.37 -6.02 -11.43
C GLU A 27 9.18 -6.95 -11.74
N HIS A 28 8.91 -7.90 -10.85
CA HIS A 28 7.77 -8.82 -10.97
C HIS A 28 6.52 -8.31 -10.25
N TRP A 29 6.57 -7.14 -9.62
CA TRP A 29 5.45 -6.55 -8.88
C TRP A 29 5.00 -5.25 -9.53
N LEU A 30 3.71 -5.18 -9.87
CA LEU A 30 3.07 -3.94 -10.28
C LEU A 30 2.59 -3.18 -9.04
N SER A 31 3.31 -2.11 -8.69
CA SER A 31 2.89 -1.20 -7.62
C SER A 31 1.84 -0.22 -8.12
N ILE A 32 0.69 -0.18 -7.47
CA ILE A 32 -0.42 0.71 -7.81
C ILE A 32 -0.67 1.64 -6.62
N ASN A 33 -0.24 2.90 -6.77
CA ASN A 33 -0.41 3.95 -5.78
C ASN A 33 -1.21 5.11 -6.39
N PRO A 34 -2.38 5.48 -5.82
CA PRO A 34 -3.16 6.63 -6.28
C PRO A 34 -2.36 7.94 -6.35
N ASP A 35 -1.35 8.14 -5.50
CA ASP A 35 -0.54 9.36 -5.53
C ASP A 35 0.37 9.46 -6.77
N ASP A 36 0.75 8.34 -7.39
CA ASP A 36 1.52 8.33 -8.64
C ASP A 36 0.64 8.83 -9.80
N PHE A 37 -0.63 8.42 -9.82
CA PHE A 37 -1.61 8.94 -10.79
C PHE A 37 -1.88 10.44 -10.60
N LYS A 38 -1.86 10.95 -9.36
CA LYS A 38 -1.97 12.40 -9.13
C LYS A 38 -0.81 13.14 -9.78
N ASP A 39 0.42 12.61 -9.66
CA ASP A 39 1.59 13.22 -10.29
C ASP A 39 1.46 13.21 -11.82
N GLU A 40 1.04 12.09 -12.42
CA GLU A 40 0.80 12.04 -13.88
C GLU A 40 -0.27 13.04 -14.33
N LEU A 41 -1.37 13.16 -13.58
CA LEU A 41 -2.46 14.09 -13.89
C LEU A 41 -1.98 15.54 -13.81
N LEU A 42 -1.19 15.88 -12.80
CA LEU A 42 -0.62 17.23 -12.65
C LEU A 42 0.38 17.55 -13.76
N VAL A 43 1.28 16.61 -14.11
CA VAL A 43 2.23 16.78 -15.21
C VAL A 43 1.50 16.97 -16.55
N LYS A 44 0.47 16.16 -16.81
CA LYS A 44 -0.39 16.33 -17.99
C LYS A 44 -1.06 17.69 -18.01
N ALA A 45 -1.61 18.12 -16.87
CA ALA A 45 -2.31 19.40 -16.77
C ALA A 45 -1.39 20.60 -16.99
N LEU A 46 -0.13 20.51 -16.55
CA LEU A 46 0.89 21.51 -16.83
C LEU A 46 1.23 21.52 -18.33
N ALA A 47 1.43 20.34 -18.93
CA ALA A 47 1.82 20.22 -20.33
C ALA A 47 0.74 20.67 -21.32
N ASP A 48 -0.55 20.46 -21.00
CA ASP A 48 -1.66 20.85 -21.87
C ASP A 48 -2.31 22.19 -21.51
N GLY A 49 -1.82 22.86 -20.46
CA GLY A 49 -2.30 24.18 -20.01
C GLY A 49 -3.60 24.14 -19.21
N SER A 50 -4.17 22.96 -18.95
CA SER A 50 -5.37 22.85 -18.11
C SER A 50 -5.12 23.22 -16.65
N TYR A 51 -3.87 23.10 -16.19
CA TYR A 51 -3.44 23.50 -14.83
C TYR A 51 -3.81 24.96 -14.56
N ASP A 52 -3.30 25.88 -15.38
CA ASP A 52 -3.53 27.32 -15.24
C ASP A 52 -4.95 27.73 -15.65
N SER A 53 -5.57 26.99 -16.57
CA SER A 53 -6.86 27.33 -17.15
C SER A 53 -8.04 27.11 -16.20
N TYR A 54 -8.18 25.90 -15.65
CA TYR A 54 -9.37 25.56 -14.85
C TYR A 54 -9.07 24.71 -13.62
N LEU A 55 -7.89 24.09 -13.52
CA LEU A 55 -7.56 23.25 -12.38
C LEU A 55 -7.31 24.09 -11.15
N VAL A 56 -6.44 25.09 -11.23
CA VAL A 56 -6.14 25.98 -10.10
C VAL A 56 -7.38 26.85 -9.79
N PRO A 57 -7.79 27.01 -8.51
CA PRO A 57 -8.87 27.94 -8.13
C PRO A 57 -8.47 29.42 -8.23
N ASP A 58 -9.45 30.32 -8.40
CA ASP A 58 -9.20 31.76 -8.49
C ASP A 58 -8.56 32.34 -7.22
N GLU A 59 -8.89 31.80 -6.05
CA GLU A 59 -8.32 32.23 -4.77
C GLU A 59 -6.82 31.92 -4.70
N VAL A 60 -6.40 30.78 -5.24
CA VAL A 60 -4.96 30.43 -5.32
C VAL A 60 -4.26 31.35 -6.31
N ARG A 61 -4.86 31.59 -7.49
CA ARG A 61 -4.31 32.55 -8.47
C ARG A 61 -4.12 33.95 -7.89
N GLN A 62 -5.07 34.42 -7.08
CA GLN A 62 -4.97 35.72 -6.42
C GLN A 62 -3.81 35.78 -5.42
N LEU A 63 -3.60 34.70 -4.66
CA LEU A 63 -2.47 34.59 -3.74
C LEU A 63 -1.14 34.56 -4.51
N GLU A 64 -1.06 33.82 -5.61
CA GLU A 64 0.13 33.79 -6.47
C GLU A 64 0.43 35.17 -7.08
N ALA A 65 -0.61 35.89 -7.53
CA ALA A 65 -0.46 37.27 -8.01
C ALA A 65 0.00 38.24 -6.91
N ALA A 66 -0.27 37.93 -5.63
CA ALA A 66 0.23 38.67 -4.48
C ALA A 66 1.65 38.27 -4.05
N GLY A 67 2.28 37.30 -4.73
CA GLY A 67 3.65 36.86 -4.51
C GLY A 67 3.80 35.57 -3.70
N GLU A 68 2.69 34.92 -3.31
CA GLU A 68 2.75 33.56 -2.75
C GLU A 68 3.16 32.55 -3.83
N LYS A 69 3.72 31.41 -3.41
CA LYS A 69 4.13 30.36 -4.33
C LYS A 69 3.53 29.04 -3.90
N PHE A 70 2.85 28.36 -4.82
CA PHE A 70 2.31 27.03 -4.62
C PHE A 70 2.88 26.08 -5.64
N TYR A 71 3.33 24.91 -5.19
CA TYR A 71 3.73 23.84 -6.09
C TYR A 71 2.53 22.94 -6.45
N PRO A 72 2.53 22.32 -7.65
CA PRO A 72 1.44 21.46 -8.10
C PRO A 72 0.97 20.38 -7.11
N ARG A 73 1.90 19.73 -6.39
CA ARG A 73 1.52 18.70 -5.40
C ARG A 73 0.84 19.27 -4.15
N GLU A 74 0.88 20.57 -3.91
CA GLU A 74 0.11 21.20 -2.85
C GLU A 74 -1.38 21.25 -3.19
N LEU A 75 -1.70 21.22 -4.48
CA LEU A 75 -3.04 21.18 -5.04
C LEU A 75 -3.47 19.76 -5.46
N ALA A 76 -2.72 18.72 -5.08
CA ALA A 76 -3.00 17.33 -5.46
C ALA A 76 -4.38 16.80 -5.01
N ALA A 77 -5.05 17.49 -4.08
CA ALA A 77 -6.43 17.18 -3.70
C ALA A 77 -7.43 17.42 -4.85
N LEU A 78 -7.14 18.37 -5.76
CA LEU A 78 -8.01 18.71 -6.89
C LEU A 78 -8.16 17.56 -7.89
N VAL A 79 -7.14 16.70 -7.97
CA VAL A 79 -7.13 15.52 -8.85
C VAL A 79 -7.45 14.21 -8.12
N HIS A 80 -7.89 14.27 -6.85
CA HIS A 80 -8.10 13.08 -6.01
C HIS A 80 -9.13 12.09 -6.56
N ASN A 81 -10.25 12.59 -7.09
CA ASN A 81 -11.30 11.74 -7.63
C ASN A 81 -10.82 10.99 -8.87
N GLU A 82 -10.20 11.72 -9.81
CA GLU A 82 -9.67 11.15 -11.05
C GLU A 82 -8.56 10.13 -10.76
N SER A 83 -7.62 10.46 -9.86
CA SER A 83 -6.57 9.52 -9.45
C SER A 83 -7.13 8.24 -8.85
N SER A 84 -8.23 8.34 -8.08
CA SER A 84 -8.89 7.19 -7.48
C SER A 84 -9.61 6.31 -8.52
N ILE A 85 -10.19 6.92 -9.57
CA ILE A 85 -10.80 6.20 -10.69
C ILE A 85 -9.74 5.44 -11.49
N LEU A 86 -8.63 6.12 -11.81
CA LEU A 86 -7.51 5.53 -12.56
C LEU A 86 -6.84 4.39 -11.79
N ALA A 87 -6.58 4.56 -10.48
CA ALA A 87 -6.03 3.50 -9.64
C ALA A 87 -6.96 2.27 -9.59
N LYS A 88 -8.28 2.47 -9.41
CA LYS A 88 -9.25 1.37 -9.45
C LYS A 88 -9.29 0.67 -10.81
N LYS A 89 -9.16 1.43 -11.90
CA LYS A 89 -9.07 0.84 -13.24
C LYS A 89 -7.79 0.02 -13.39
N ALA A 90 -6.64 0.55 -12.99
CA ALA A 90 -5.36 -0.14 -13.04
C ALA A 90 -5.37 -1.45 -12.24
N ILE A 91 -6.00 -1.44 -11.05
CA ILE A 91 -6.20 -2.65 -10.25
C ILE A 91 -7.01 -3.67 -11.04
N ARG A 92 -8.19 -3.30 -11.58
CA ARG A 92 -9.01 -4.23 -12.37
C ARG A 92 -8.26 -4.81 -13.56
N ASP A 93 -7.60 -3.96 -14.34
CA ASP A 93 -6.84 -4.40 -15.51
C ASP A 93 -5.70 -5.37 -15.11
N ALA A 94 -5.08 -5.16 -13.94
CA ALA A 94 -4.03 -6.04 -13.42
C ALA A 94 -4.57 -7.37 -12.89
N LEU A 95 -5.74 -7.36 -12.25
CA LEU A 95 -6.45 -8.58 -11.85
C LEU A 95 -6.80 -9.43 -13.08
N ASP A 96 -7.30 -8.81 -14.15
CA ASP A 96 -7.64 -9.52 -15.40
C ASP A 96 -6.43 -10.18 -16.06
N ARG A 97 -5.23 -9.61 -15.88
CA ARG A 97 -3.97 -10.18 -16.37
C ARG A 97 -3.33 -11.20 -15.43
N GLY A 98 -3.76 -11.26 -14.17
CA GLY A 98 -3.14 -12.09 -13.14
C GLY A 98 -1.76 -11.58 -12.68
N ASP A 99 -1.52 -10.27 -12.75
CA ASP A 99 -0.24 -9.67 -12.34
C ASP A 99 -0.04 -9.80 -10.82
N ASN A 100 1.20 -9.95 -10.34
CA ASN A 100 1.48 -9.73 -8.92
C ASN A 100 1.38 -8.23 -8.63
N ILE A 101 0.41 -7.83 -7.80
CA ILE A 101 0.16 -6.41 -7.52
C ILE A 101 0.49 -6.03 -6.08
N VAL A 102 0.98 -4.82 -5.90
CA VAL A 102 0.99 -4.11 -4.62
C VAL A 102 -0.04 -3.00 -4.70
N ILE A 103 -1.03 -3.02 -3.81
CA ILE A 103 -2.02 -1.97 -3.71
C ILE A 103 -1.65 -1.07 -2.53
N ASP A 104 -1.19 0.15 -2.82
CA ASP A 104 -0.88 1.16 -1.79
C ASP A 104 -2.13 1.99 -1.48
N GLY A 105 -2.56 1.92 -0.22
CA GLY A 105 -3.65 2.72 0.30
C GLY A 105 -3.54 2.87 1.81
N THR A 106 -4.39 3.71 2.38
CA THR A 106 -4.56 3.77 3.84
C THR A 106 -5.40 2.63 4.36
N LEU A 107 -6.30 2.08 3.53
CA LEU A 107 -7.31 1.10 3.96
C LEU A 107 -8.28 1.64 5.03
N SER A 108 -8.48 2.96 5.09
CA SER A 108 -9.31 3.62 6.11
C SER A 108 -10.82 3.52 5.91
N GLY A 109 -11.28 3.21 4.69
CA GLY A 109 -12.70 3.01 4.39
C GLY A 109 -13.07 1.53 4.34
N GLU A 110 -13.80 1.04 5.36
CA GLU A 110 -14.14 -0.39 5.49
C GLU A 110 -14.82 -0.97 4.25
N LYS A 111 -15.84 -0.27 3.72
CA LYS A 111 -16.57 -0.73 2.52
C LYS A 111 -15.64 -0.89 1.31
N ASN A 112 -14.70 0.03 1.13
CA ASN A 112 -13.74 -0.02 0.03
C ASN A 112 -12.71 -1.13 0.26
N ALA A 113 -12.24 -1.33 1.50
CA ALA A 113 -11.34 -2.41 1.85
C ALA A 113 -11.98 -3.78 1.55
N ARG A 114 -13.23 -4.00 2.00
CA ARG A 114 -13.99 -5.21 1.72
C ARG A 114 -14.17 -5.44 0.22
N ALA A 115 -14.66 -4.45 -0.53
CA ALA A 115 -14.83 -4.57 -1.98
C ALA A 115 -13.52 -4.89 -2.73
N GLN A 116 -12.39 -4.38 -2.24
CA GLN A 116 -11.08 -4.71 -2.80
C GLN A 116 -10.68 -6.16 -2.53
N LEU A 117 -10.90 -6.66 -1.31
CA LEU A 117 -10.60 -8.05 -0.96
C LEU A 117 -11.57 -9.04 -1.63
N ASP A 118 -12.84 -8.66 -1.82
CA ASP A 118 -13.80 -9.43 -2.63
C ASP A 118 -13.27 -9.63 -4.05
N ALA A 119 -12.78 -8.56 -4.69
CA ALA A 119 -12.23 -8.62 -6.04
C ALA A 119 -10.97 -9.50 -6.13
N LEU A 120 -10.07 -9.37 -5.16
CA LEU A 120 -8.86 -10.20 -5.06
C LEU A 120 -9.19 -11.68 -4.87
N GLN A 121 -10.12 -11.99 -3.97
CA GLN A 121 -10.56 -13.36 -3.70
C GLN A 121 -11.24 -13.97 -4.91
N ALA A 122 -12.13 -13.22 -5.57
CA ALA A 122 -12.81 -13.68 -6.78
C ALA A 122 -11.83 -13.96 -7.93
N ALA A 123 -10.74 -13.18 -8.01
CA ALA A 123 -9.66 -13.40 -8.97
C ALA A 123 -8.64 -14.48 -8.53
N GLY A 124 -8.85 -15.13 -7.38
CA GLY A 124 -8.01 -16.25 -6.90
C GLY A 124 -6.65 -15.84 -6.35
N TYR A 125 -6.48 -14.58 -5.93
CA TYR A 125 -5.22 -14.09 -5.38
C TYR A 125 -4.92 -14.68 -4.01
N ASP A 126 -3.64 -14.96 -3.77
CA ASP A 126 -3.08 -15.12 -2.44
C ASP A 126 -2.64 -13.75 -1.90
N VAL A 127 -3.27 -13.28 -0.83
CA VAL A 127 -3.12 -11.90 -0.35
C VAL A 127 -2.31 -11.85 0.94
N LYS A 128 -1.23 -11.06 0.90
CA LYS A 128 -0.58 -10.52 2.11
C LYS A 128 -1.14 -9.14 2.42
N VAL A 129 -1.60 -8.94 3.65
CA VAL A 129 -1.99 -7.62 4.17
C VAL A 129 -0.86 -7.13 5.08
N ALA A 130 -0.27 -5.99 4.75
CA ALA A 130 0.76 -5.35 5.55
C ALA A 130 0.22 -4.05 6.15
N ASP A 131 -0.04 -4.09 7.44
CA ASP A 131 -0.47 -2.97 8.25
C ASP A 131 0.75 -2.22 8.78
N VAL A 132 0.91 -0.95 8.41
CA VAL A 132 2.06 -0.13 8.80
C VAL A 132 1.57 1.00 9.68
N GLU A 133 1.80 0.87 10.97
CA GLU A 133 1.15 1.68 11.99
C GLU A 133 2.10 2.59 12.73
N THR A 134 1.54 3.72 13.13
CA THR A 134 2.23 4.78 13.87
C THR A 134 1.20 5.60 14.64
N THR A 135 1.65 6.37 15.62
CA THR A 135 0.76 7.32 16.33
C THR A 135 0.36 8.50 15.44
N ARG A 136 -0.75 9.16 15.80
CA ARG A 136 -1.22 10.39 15.15
C ARG A 136 -0.11 11.45 15.06
N ALA A 137 0.56 11.73 16.18
CA ALA A 137 1.60 12.75 16.26
C ALA A 137 2.77 12.45 15.31
N VAL A 138 3.18 11.18 15.19
CA VAL A 138 4.25 10.80 14.26
C VAL A 138 3.78 10.88 12.80
N SER A 139 2.54 10.47 12.50
CA SER A 139 1.95 10.60 11.17
C SER A 139 1.93 12.07 10.71
N GLU A 140 1.37 12.97 11.52
CA GLU A 140 1.32 14.41 11.25
C GLU A 140 2.72 15.03 11.09
N ALA A 141 3.65 14.69 11.98
CA ALA A 141 5.02 15.20 11.92
C ALA A 141 5.74 14.76 10.64
N ARG A 142 5.53 13.51 10.20
CA ARG A 142 6.16 12.98 8.99
C ARG A 142 5.54 13.52 7.71
N THR A 143 4.22 13.68 7.65
CA THR A 143 3.57 14.28 6.48
C THR A 143 4.00 15.73 6.31
N LEU A 144 4.02 16.49 7.40
CA LEU A 144 4.49 17.88 7.39
C LEU A 144 5.99 17.96 7.03
N GLY A 145 6.82 17.10 7.62
CA GLY A 145 8.24 17.02 7.32
C GLY A 145 8.52 16.67 5.86
N ARG A 146 7.77 15.72 5.28
CA ARG A 146 7.88 15.34 3.86
C ARG A 146 7.51 16.51 2.94
N TRP A 147 6.40 17.18 3.21
CA TRP A 147 5.99 18.37 2.45
C TRP A 147 7.07 19.45 2.52
N LYS A 148 7.49 19.82 3.73
CA LYS A 148 8.47 20.90 3.95
C LYS A 148 9.80 20.63 3.25
N ARG A 149 10.29 19.39 3.29
CA ARG A 149 11.51 19.01 2.56
C ARG A 149 11.35 19.21 1.06
N GLY A 150 10.31 18.62 0.45
CA GLY A 150 10.10 18.73 -0.99
C GLY A 150 9.84 20.18 -1.45
N TYR A 151 9.14 20.97 -0.64
CA TYR A 151 8.94 22.40 -0.90
C TYR A 151 10.29 23.15 -0.90
N LEU A 152 11.10 22.98 0.15
CA LEU A 152 12.38 23.68 0.28
C LEU A 152 13.40 23.23 -0.76
N GLU A 153 13.43 21.94 -1.11
CA GLU A 153 14.29 21.38 -2.14
C GLU A 153 13.92 21.90 -3.54
N ALA A 154 12.64 22.10 -3.82
CA ALA A 154 12.23 22.76 -5.06
C ALA A 154 12.58 24.25 -5.05
N GLU A 155 12.37 24.92 -3.91
CA GLU A 155 12.61 26.36 -3.75
C GLU A 155 14.08 26.74 -3.90
N ASN A 156 14.97 25.94 -3.30
CA ASN A 156 16.41 26.19 -3.35
C ASN A 156 17.09 25.61 -4.61
N GLY A 157 16.33 24.96 -5.51
CA GLY A 157 16.84 24.34 -6.73
C GLY A 157 17.64 23.05 -6.51
N SER A 158 17.55 22.39 -5.35
CA SER A 158 18.23 21.11 -5.08
C SER A 158 17.40 19.87 -5.47
N ALA A 159 16.10 20.03 -5.71
CA ALA A 159 15.24 18.95 -6.19
C ALA A 159 15.58 18.57 -7.65
N THR A 160 15.24 17.34 -8.03
CA THR A 160 15.46 16.83 -9.39
C THR A 160 14.21 16.11 -9.91
N GLY A 161 14.11 15.96 -11.24
CA GLY A 161 12.99 15.26 -11.88
C GLY A 161 11.63 15.84 -11.46
N ARG A 162 10.69 14.95 -11.10
CA ARG A 162 9.34 15.35 -10.68
C ARG A 162 9.30 16.21 -9.43
N ASP A 163 10.26 16.07 -8.53
CA ASP A 163 10.26 16.85 -7.30
C ASP A 163 10.61 18.31 -7.57
N ALA A 164 11.43 18.58 -8.59
CA ALA A 164 11.73 19.94 -9.03
C ALA A 164 10.52 20.62 -9.70
N GLU A 165 9.74 19.86 -10.46
CA GLU A 165 8.56 20.37 -11.18
C GLU A 165 7.33 20.49 -10.27
N LEU A 166 7.09 19.50 -9.40
CA LEU A 166 5.84 19.35 -8.66
C LEU A 166 5.94 19.73 -7.17
N GLY A 167 7.15 19.90 -6.63
CA GLY A 167 7.40 20.29 -5.24
C GLY A 167 6.95 19.29 -4.17
N GLY A 168 6.75 19.81 -2.96
CA GLY A 168 6.36 19.04 -1.77
C GLY A 168 4.89 18.62 -1.76
N ARG A 169 4.60 17.39 -1.31
CA ARG A 169 3.22 16.89 -1.22
C ARG A 169 2.53 17.33 0.07
N TRP A 170 1.62 18.29 -0.05
CA TRP A 170 0.79 18.72 1.07
C TRP A 170 -0.24 17.65 1.45
N VAL A 171 -0.43 17.47 2.75
CA VAL A 171 -1.51 16.67 3.32
C VAL A 171 -2.12 17.50 4.46
N PRO A 172 -3.39 17.92 4.36
CA PRO A 172 -4.04 18.65 5.45
C PRO A 172 -3.99 17.85 6.75
N GLN A 173 -3.61 18.47 7.87
CA GLN A 173 -3.51 17.78 9.17
C GLN A 173 -4.83 17.14 9.63
N SER A 174 -5.96 17.68 9.19
CA SER A 174 -7.29 17.10 9.42
C SER A 174 -7.41 15.69 8.84
N PHE A 175 -6.68 15.35 7.77
CA PHE A 175 -6.74 14.02 7.18
C PHE A 175 -6.05 12.95 8.04
N PRO A 176 -4.76 13.03 8.40
CA PRO A 176 -4.16 12.12 9.38
C PRO A 176 -4.95 12.07 10.69
N ALA A 177 -5.40 13.23 11.21
CA ALA A 177 -6.20 13.28 12.43
C ALA A 177 -7.50 12.46 12.33
N SER A 178 -8.19 12.50 11.19
CA SER A 178 -9.44 11.76 10.97
C SER A 178 -9.26 10.23 10.98
N LEU A 179 -8.03 9.73 10.85
CA LEU A 179 -7.72 8.31 10.87
C LEU A 179 -7.59 7.76 12.30
N PHE A 180 -7.66 8.61 13.32
CA PHE A 180 -7.57 8.23 14.71
C PHE A 180 -8.83 8.64 15.45
N THR A 181 -9.37 7.75 16.27
CA THR A 181 -10.60 8.01 17.04
C THR A 181 -10.38 9.08 18.11
N THR A 182 -9.18 9.16 18.67
CA THR A 182 -8.73 10.19 19.62
C THR A 182 -7.28 10.58 19.33
N ALA A 183 -6.81 11.69 19.93
CA ALA A 183 -5.42 12.12 19.76
C ALA A 183 -4.40 11.13 20.33
N ASP A 184 -4.76 10.42 21.40
CA ASP A 184 -3.92 9.44 22.09
C ASP A 184 -4.17 8.00 21.62
N ALA A 185 -4.97 7.81 20.57
CA ALA A 185 -5.21 6.50 20.00
C ALA A 185 -3.88 5.87 19.54
N LYS A 186 -3.63 4.65 20.01
CA LYS A 186 -2.43 3.88 19.65
C LYS A 186 -2.52 3.23 18.27
N GLU A 187 -3.74 3.07 17.78
CA GLU A 187 -4.06 2.44 16.51
C GLU A 187 -4.90 3.38 15.67
N SER A 188 -4.66 3.36 14.36
CA SER A 188 -5.52 4.04 13.41
C SER A 188 -6.74 3.18 13.02
N ILE A 189 -7.73 3.78 12.38
CA ILE A 189 -8.86 3.07 11.75
C ILE A 189 -8.33 2.12 10.65
N CYS A 190 -7.16 2.41 10.07
CA CYS A 190 -6.50 1.55 9.08
C CYS A 190 -6.17 0.18 9.68
N ALA A 191 -5.53 0.15 10.85
CA ALA A 191 -5.22 -1.07 11.59
C ALA A 191 -6.48 -1.91 11.86
N ALA A 192 -7.56 -1.26 12.33
CA ALA A 192 -8.82 -1.93 12.62
C ALA A 192 -9.40 -2.60 11.36
N ASN A 193 -9.40 -1.89 10.23
CA ASN A 193 -9.88 -2.43 8.97
C ASN A 193 -8.95 -3.54 8.46
N ALA A 194 -7.63 -3.37 8.54
CA ALA A 194 -6.64 -4.35 8.10
C ALA A 194 -6.78 -5.67 8.87
N ALA A 195 -6.90 -5.60 10.21
CA ALA A 195 -7.14 -6.77 11.06
C ALA A 195 -8.47 -7.46 10.75
N THR A 196 -9.52 -6.67 10.50
CA THR A 196 -10.85 -7.18 10.15
C THR A 196 -10.82 -7.94 8.82
N VAL A 197 -10.32 -7.32 7.75
CA VAL A 197 -10.27 -8.00 6.44
C VAL A 197 -9.31 -9.19 6.44
N ALA A 198 -8.22 -9.13 7.20
CA ALA A 198 -7.32 -10.26 7.35
C ALA A 198 -8.00 -11.47 7.99
N THR A 199 -8.91 -11.23 8.93
CA THR A 199 -9.67 -12.29 9.61
C THR A 199 -10.81 -12.81 8.73
N ASP A 200 -11.56 -11.91 8.11
CA ASP A 200 -12.81 -12.23 7.40
C ASP A 200 -12.59 -12.91 6.04
N TYR A 201 -11.44 -12.68 5.39
CA TYR A 201 -11.18 -13.17 4.03
C TYR A 201 -10.19 -14.33 4.00
N GLY A 202 -10.64 -15.46 3.44
CA GLY A 202 -9.84 -16.69 3.31
C GLY A 202 -8.64 -16.55 2.38
N CYS A 203 -8.72 -15.65 1.38
CA CYS A 203 -7.60 -15.31 0.50
C CYS A 203 -6.44 -14.60 1.21
N VAL A 204 -6.63 -14.08 2.42
CA VAL A 204 -5.54 -13.46 3.19
C VAL A 204 -4.73 -14.55 3.88
N SER A 205 -3.57 -14.89 3.32
CA SER A 205 -2.68 -15.91 3.87
C SER A 205 -1.76 -15.39 4.97
N GLU A 206 -1.40 -14.10 4.93
CA GLU A 206 -0.54 -13.46 5.92
C GLU A 206 -1.03 -12.06 6.26
N TYR A 207 -0.98 -11.74 7.55
CA TYR A 207 -1.21 -10.43 8.12
C TYR A 207 0.03 -10.00 8.89
N LEU A 208 0.68 -8.94 8.43
CA LEU A 208 1.92 -8.42 9.00
C LEU A 208 1.66 -7.03 9.56
N VAL A 209 2.11 -6.78 10.80
CA VAL A 209 2.01 -5.47 11.43
C VAL A 209 3.42 -4.92 11.62
N TYR A 210 3.66 -3.77 11.00
CA TYR A 210 4.87 -2.96 11.16
C TYR A 210 4.56 -1.78 12.05
N ARG A 211 5.49 -1.45 12.94
CA ARG A 211 5.40 -0.29 13.84
C ARG A 211 6.47 0.73 13.54
N VAL A 212 6.08 2.00 13.60
CA VAL A 212 6.97 3.14 13.65
C VAL A 212 6.83 3.82 15.00
N VAL A 213 7.93 3.93 15.72
CA VAL A 213 7.95 4.45 17.10
C VAL A 213 8.15 5.97 17.18
N ASP A 214 8.81 6.57 16.19
CA ASP A 214 9.06 8.01 16.14
C ASP A 214 9.22 8.52 14.70
N LYS A 215 9.35 9.84 14.53
CA LYS A 215 9.39 10.48 13.20
C LYS A 215 10.61 10.11 12.34
N ASP A 216 11.69 9.59 12.91
CA ASP A 216 12.94 9.26 12.23
C ASP A 216 13.17 7.73 12.11
N ALA A 217 12.43 6.91 12.86
CA ALA A 217 12.57 5.45 12.87
C ALA A 217 12.04 4.74 11.61
N SER A 218 12.75 3.75 11.08
CA SER A 218 12.18 2.89 10.03
C SER A 218 11.08 1.97 10.60
N PRO A 219 10.06 1.59 9.80
CA PRO A 219 9.07 0.59 10.22
C PRO A 219 9.76 -0.72 10.62
N LYS A 220 9.34 -1.29 11.75
CA LYS A 220 9.83 -2.58 12.25
C LYS A 220 8.69 -3.58 12.29
N LEU A 221 8.90 -4.77 11.74
CA LEU A 221 7.93 -5.86 11.84
C LEU A 221 7.76 -6.23 13.32
N GLU A 222 6.54 -6.09 13.83
CA GLU A 222 6.17 -6.39 15.21
C GLU A 222 5.40 -7.72 15.30
N THR A 223 4.43 -7.90 14.40
CA THR A 223 3.56 -9.09 14.41
C THR A 223 3.52 -9.73 13.04
N THR A 224 3.59 -11.05 13.01
CA THR A 224 3.21 -11.87 11.84
C THR A 224 2.10 -12.82 12.28
N LYS A 225 1.03 -12.88 11.49
CA LYS A 225 0.02 -13.92 11.56
C LYS A 225 -0.17 -14.53 10.17
N GLY A 226 -0.59 -15.79 10.11
CA GLY A 226 -0.93 -16.38 8.82
C GLY A 226 -1.79 -17.63 8.94
N ARG A 227 -2.30 -18.10 7.81
CA ARG A 227 -3.12 -19.30 7.72
C ARG A 227 -2.26 -20.52 7.41
N THR A 228 -2.45 -21.60 8.16
CA THR A 228 -1.75 -22.88 7.96
C THR A 228 -2.44 -23.79 6.95
N ARG A 229 -3.70 -23.49 6.62
CA ARG A 229 -4.53 -24.16 5.61
C ARG A 229 -5.53 -23.17 5.01
N PRO A 230 -6.03 -23.41 3.79
CA PRO A 230 -7.10 -22.61 3.19
C PRO A 230 -8.28 -22.45 4.16
N ASP A 231 -8.81 -21.23 4.28
CA ASP A 231 -9.94 -20.84 5.13
C ASP A 231 -9.81 -21.14 6.65
N GLY A 232 -8.64 -21.63 7.10
CA GLY A 232 -8.34 -21.84 8.51
C GLY A 232 -8.04 -20.53 9.24
N PRO A 233 -8.17 -20.45 10.57
CA PRO A 233 -7.92 -19.21 11.32
C PRO A 233 -6.47 -18.72 11.17
N LEU A 234 -6.27 -17.42 11.32
CA LEU A 234 -4.94 -16.85 11.47
C LEU A 234 -4.29 -17.32 12.77
N VAL A 235 -3.12 -17.92 12.67
CA VAL A 235 -2.25 -18.28 13.81
C VAL A 235 -1.08 -17.32 13.88
N ASP A 236 -0.39 -17.27 15.02
CA ASP A 236 0.84 -16.49 15.19
C ASP A 236 1.97 -16.99 14.27
N GLY A 237 2.98 -16.13 14.07
CA GLY A 237 4.08 -16.39 13.17
C GLY A 237 4.96 -17.58 13.56
N GLU A 238 5.08 -17.90 14.85
CA GLU A 238 5.86 -19.06 15.32
C GLU A 238 5.14 -20.36 14.93
N THR A 239 3.83 -20.44 15.21
CA THR A 239 2.98 -21.54 14.77
C THR A 239 3.00 -21.70 13.25
N LEU A 240 2.88 -20.60 12.50
CA LEU A 240 2.94 -20.61 11.03
C LEU A 240 4.27 -21.17 10.52
N ALA A 241 5.39 -20.72 11.10
CA ALA A 241 6.73 -21.19 10.73
C ALA A 241 6.91 -22.68 11.04
N ALA A 242 6.49 -23.14 12.22
CA ALA A 242 6.57 -24.54 12.62
C ALA A 242 5.81 -25.47 11.65
N VAL A 243 4.59 -25.09 11.25
CA VAL A 243 3.80 -25.87 10.29
C VAL A 243 4.43 -25.88 8.89
N ARG A 244 4.97 -24.74 8.43
CA ARG A 244 5.67 -24.66 7.13
C ARG A 244 6.89 -25.59 7.11
N VAL A 245 7.70 -25.60 8.18
CA VAL A 245 8.85 -26.50 8.31
C VAL A 245 8.41 -27.97 8.29
N ALA A 246 7.40 -28.34 9.08
CA ALA A 246 6.87 -29.71 9.13
C ALA A 246 6.29 -30.17 7.77
N SER A 247 5.71 -29.25 7.00
CA SER A 247 5.18 -29.55 5.66
C SER A 247 6.29 -29.74 4.63
N THR A 248 7.40 -29.01 4.75
CA THR A 248 8.57 -29.16 3.85
C THR A 248 9.40 -30.41 4.11
N THR A 249 9.36 -30.97 5.33
CA THR A 249 10.09 -32.20 5.68
C THR A 249 9.35 -33.48 5.27
N HIS A 250 8.06 -33.40 4.95
CA HIS A 250 7.30 -34.54 4.42
C HIS A 250 7.54 -34.73 2.92
N THR A 251 8.58 -35.50 2.55
CA THR A 251 8.77 -36.02 1.20
C THR A 251 7.58 -36.93 0.81
N PRO A 252 7.05 -36.89 -0.42
CA PRO A 252 6.00 -37.81 -0.82
C PRO A 252 6.54 -39.24 -0.73
N GLN A 253 5.93 -40.09 0.11
CA GLN A 253 6.11 -41.52 0.00
C GLN A 253 5.54 -41.93 -1.36
N HIS A 254 6.43 -42.24 -2.30
CA HIS A 254 6.09 -42.85 -3.57
C HIS A 254 5.25 -44.12 -3.26
N ARG A 255 3.94 -44.06 -3.48
CA ARG A 255 3.10 -45.25 -3.52
C ARG A 255 3.66 -46.11 -4.64
N GLY A 256 4.29 -47.23 -4.27
CA GLY A 256 4.83 -48.19 -5.21
C GLY A 256 3.76 -48.58 -6.23
N LEU A 257 4.10 -48.49 -7.51
CA LEU A 257 3.31 -49.10 -8.57
C LEU A 257 3.16 -50.59 -8.27
N PRO A 258 1.96 -51.18 -8.40
CA PRO A 258 1.82 -52.63 -8.37
C PRO A 258 2.61 -53.24 -9.54
N GLN A 259 3.48 -54.20 -9.22
CA GLN A 259 4.22 -54.99 -10.20
C GLN A 259 3.25 -55.61 -11.21
N ALA A 260 3.42 -55.26 -12.48
CA ALA A 260 2.79 -55.97 -13.58
C ALA A 260 3.25 -57.43 -13.59
N GLY A 261 2.29 -58.34 -13.74
CA GLY A 261 2.48 -59.78 -13.69
C GLY A 261 3.45 -60.29 -14.75
N LYS A 262 4.20 -61.33 -14.36
CA LYS A 262 5.02 -62.14 -15.26
C LYS A 262 4.17 -63.19 -15.99
N ASP A 263 4.58 -63.40 -17.23
CA ASP A 263 4.53 -64.64 -18.03
C ASP A 263 3.18 -65.17 -18.54
N PHE A 264 2.90 -64.83 -19.80
CA PHE A 264 2.36 -65.80 -20.76
C PHE A 264 3.52 -66.40 -21.56
N GLY A 265 3.73 -67.70 -21.42
CA GLY A 265 4.75 -68.43 -22.15
C GLY A 265 4.68 -69.94 -21.98
N ARG A 266 3.61 -70.56 -22.50
CA ARG A 266 3.61 -71.82 -23.27
C ARG A 266 2.18 -72.26 -23.60
#